data_AF-A0A5K1GKY7-F1
#
_entry.id   AF-A0A5K1GKY7-F1
#
_cell.length_a   1.000
_cell.length_b   1.000
_cell.length_c   1.000
_cell.angle_alpha   90.00
_cell.angle_beta   90.00
_cell.angle_gamma   90.00
#
_symmetry.space_group_name_H-M   'P 1'
#
loop_
_entity.id
_entity.type
_entity.pdbx_description
1 polymer ?
#
loop_
_entity_poly.entity_id
_entity_poly.type
_entity_poly.pdbx_seq_one_letter_code
_entity_poly.pdbx_strand_id
1 'polypeptide(L)'
;GGDWKTGGSCHLEKFPELDPVPLHSQPWIKFLTVVAEVLSEHQQKASNLDVEVMNVTSMTTSRKDGHSSIYYMGPEAGPSSLHRQDCSHWCLPGVPDAWNELLYALLLRRQKGAQPPGPLL
;
A
#
# COMPACT_ATOMS: atom_id res chain seq x y z
N GLY A 1 -14.67 6.89 -9.72
CA GLY A 1 -14.44 6.14 -8.46
C GLY A 1 -14.75 6.98 -7.25
N GLY A 2 -15.06 6.37 -6.11
CA GLY A 2 -15.21 7.08 -4.83
C GLY A 2 -14.38 6.42 -3.73
N ASP A 3 -14.20 7.09 -2.59
CA ASP A 3 -13.45 6.53 -1.47
C ASP A 3 -14.10 5.22 -0.97
N TRP A 4 -13.25 4.31 -0.46
CA TRP A 4 -13.67 3.04 0.15
C TRP A 4 -14.73 3.20 1.25
N LYS A 5 -14.79 4.37 1.88
CA LYS A 5 -15.71 4.71 2.99
C LYS A 5 -16.99 5.43 2.57
N THR A 6 -17.10 5.90 1.32
CA THR A 6 -18.25 6.70 0.85
C THR A 6 -19.15 5.94 -0.11
N GLY A 7 -19.01 4.62 -0.23
CA GLY A 7 -19.76 3.83 -1.21
C GLY A 7 -19.34 4.13 -2.65
N GLY A 8 -18.06 4.45 -2.86
CA GLY A 8 -17.49 4.59 -4.20
C GLY A 8 -17.57 3.31 -5.02
N SER A 9 -17.51 3.46 -6.35
CA SER A 9 -17.45 2.34 -7.30
C SER A 9 -16.03 2.21 -7.86
N CYS A 10 -15.54 0.98 -8.01
CA CYS A 10 -14.25 0.66 -8.64
C CYS A 10 -14.42 -0.22 -9.90
N HIS A 11 -15.63 -0.69 -10.23
CA HIS A 11 -15.85 -1.66 -11.31
C HIS A 11 -15.41 -1.22 -12.71
N LEU A 12 -15.50 0.08 -13.00
CA LEU A 12 -15.18 0.62 -14.33
C LEU A 12 -13.79 1.27 -14.37
N GLU A 13 -13.05 1.25 -13.26
CA GLU A 13 -11.69 1.74 -13.18
C GLU A 13 -10.77 0.67 -13.80
N LYS A 14 -10.17 0.97 -14.95
CA LYS A 14 -9.32 0.02 -15.70
C LYS A 14 -7.88 0.50 -15.85
N PHE A 15 -7.63 1.74 -15.47
CA PHE A 15 -6.33 2.38 -15.57
C PHE A 15 -5.97 3.03 -14.23
N PRO A 16 -4.69 3.10 -13.90
CA PRO A 16 -4.24 3.85 -12.74
C PRO A 16 -4.54 5.33 -12.92
N GLU A 17 -4.72 6.03 -11.80
CA GLU A 17 -4.68 7.49 -11.75
C GLU A 17 -3.27 7.95 -12.08
N LEU A 18 -3.12 8.71 -13.15
CA LEU A 18 -1.82 9.26 -13.56
C LEU A 18 -1.56 10.63 -12.93
N ASP A 19 -2.62 11.32 -12.53
CA ASP A 19 -2.51 12.61 -11.87
C ASP A 19 -1.97 12.43 -10.45
N PRO A 20 -1.06 13.30 -9.99
CA PRO A 20 -0.55 13.25 -8.63
C PRO A 20 -1.69 13.35 -7.62
N VAL A 21 -1.79 12.35 -6.75
CA VAL A 21 -2.78 12.37 -5.65
C VAL A 21 -2.43 13.50 -4.68
N PRO A 22 -3.29 14.51 -4.45
CA PRO A 22 -2.98 15.61 -3.54
C PRO A 22 -3.04 15.11 -2.09
N LEU A 23 -1.89 14.72 -1.54
CA LEU A 23 -1.76 14.07 -0.23
C LEU A 23 -2.40 14.87 0.93
N HIS A 24 -2.26 16.19 0.91
CA HIS A 24 -2.73 17.07 1.98
C HIS A 24 -4.25 17.20 2.05
N SER A 25 -4.97 16.94 0.96
CA SER A 25 -6.43 16.93 0.95
C SER A 25 -7.01 15.57 1.30
N GLN A 26 -6.17 14.53 1.42
CA GLN A 26 -6.66 13.19 1.62
C GLN A 26 -7.02 12.91 3.09
N PRO A 27 -8.22 12.38 3.38
CA PRO A 27 -8.65 12.15 4.76
C PRO A 27 -7.74 11.21 5.56
N TRP A 28 -7.04 10.31 4.89
CA TRP A 28 -6.16 9.33 5.50
C TRP A 28 -4.80 9.90 5.93
N ILE A 29 -4.46 11.13 5.56
CA ILE A 29 -3.17 11.75 5.94
C ILE A 29 -3.00 11.80 7.46
N LYS A 30 -4.11 12.00 8.20
CA LYS A 30 -4.15 12.02 9.66
C LYS A 30 -3.65 10.70 10.27
N PHE A 31 -3.95 9.57 9.65
CA PHE A 31 -3.49 8.26 10.13
C PHE A 31 -1.98 8.10 9.92
N LEU A 32 -1.45 8.60 8.80
CA LEU A 32 0.00 8.60 8.57
C LEU A 32 0.73 9.51 9.57
N THR A 33 0.16 10.65 9.94
CA THR A 33 0.70 11.53 10.99
C THR A 33 0.81 10.80 12.31
N VAL A 34 -0.25 10.10 12.76
CA VAL A 34 -0.24 9.33 14.01
C VAL A 34 0.84 8.24 13.98
N VAL A 35 0.96 7.50 12.87
CA VAL A 35 2.01 6.48 12.72
C VAL A 35 3.41 7.11 12.82
N ALA A 36 3.64 8.25 12.16
CA ALA A 36 4.91 8.96 12.21
C ALA A 36 5.24 9.48 13.63
N GLU A 37 4.25 10.01 14.34
CA GLU A 37 4.40 10.50 15.71
C GLU A 37 4.78 9.36 16.67
N VAL A 38 4.06 8.25 16.63
CA VAL A 38 4.33 7.07 17.47
C VAL A 38 5.74 6.53 17.22
N LEU A 39 6.17 6.44 15.96
CA LEU A 39 7.51 5.97 15.62
C LEU A 39 8.61 6.92 16.10
N SER A 40 8.39 8.24 15.95
CA SER A 40 9.30 9.25 16.48
C SER A 40 9.45 9.14 17.99
N GLU A 41 8.34 8.96 18.72
CA GLU A 41 8.37 8.75 20.17
C GLU A 41 9.14 7.48 20.57
N HIS A 42 8.94 6.38 19.83
CA HIS A 42 9.63 5.12 20.09
C HIS A 42 11.14 5.20 19.83
N GLN A 43 11.54 5.93 18.79
CA GLN A 43 12.96 6.20 18.48
C GLN A 43 13.62 7.06 19.56
N GLN A 44 12.91 8.08 20.07
CA GLN A 44 13.43 8.97 21.12
C GLN A 44 13.59 8.29 22.49
N LYS A 45 12.76 7.29 22.80
CA LYS A 45 12.81 6.56 24.08
C LYS A 45 13.91 5.48 24.17
N ALA A 46 14.89 5.50 23.25
CA ALA A 46 16.00 4.54 23.20
C ALA A 46 15.54 3.08 23.29
N SER A 47 14.40 2.77 22.65
CA SER A 47 13.93 1.39 22.57
C SER A 47 14.83 0.60 21.63
N ASN A 48 15.23 -0.62 21.99
CA ASN A 48 16.03 -1.52 21.15
C ASN A 48 15.26 -2.04 19.91
N LEU A 49 14.17 -1.37 19.53
CA LEU A 49 13.26 -1.80 18.46
C LEU A 49 13.54 -0.95 17.21
N ASP A 50 14.22 -1.54 16.23
CA ASP A 50 14.44 -0.92 14.93
C ASP A 50 13.20 -1.14 14.03
N VAL A 51 12.33 -0.12 13.98
CA VAL A 51 11.11 -0.13 13.14
C VAL A 51 11.24 0.95 12.07
N GLU A 52 11.18 0.52 10.81
CA GLU A 52 11.05 1.42 9.66
C GLU A 52 9.68 1.22 8.99
N VAL A 53 9.08 2.30 8.52
CA VAL A 53 7.82 2.27 7.76
C VAL A 53 8.08 2.26 6.27
N MET A 54 7.48 1.28 5.59
CA MET A 54 7.36 1.24 4.14
C MET A 54 6.08 1.98 3.71
N ASN A 55 6.19 3.27 3.40
CA ASN A 55 5.06 4.08 2.98
C ASN A 55 4.69 3.81 1.51
N VAL A 56 3.74 2.90 1.28
CA VAL A 56 3.19 2.58 -0.05
C VAL A 56 1.89 3.35 -0.36
N THR A 57 1.47 4.30 0.47
CA THR A 57 0.11 4.86 0.40
C THR A 57 -0.13 5.63 -0.90
N SER A 58 0.81 6.47 -1.35
CA SER A 58 0.64 7.26 -2.58
C SER A 58 0.56 6.39 -3.84
N MET A 59 1.50 5.46 -4.01
CA MET A 59 1.49 4.55 -5.15
C MET A 59 0.24 3.65 -5.16
N THR A 60 -0.21 3.20 -3.98
CA THR A 60 -1.39 2.36 -3.83
C THR A 60 -2.68 3.13 -4.15
N THR A 61 -2.78 4.38 -3.69
CA THR A 61 -3.97 5.22 -3.94
C THR A 61 -4.21 5.47 -5.42
N SER A 62 -3.15 5.46 -6.22
CA SER A 62 -3.23 5.64 -7.66
C SER A 62 -3.78 4.40 -8.39
N ARG A 63 -3.88 3.24 -7.72
CA ARG A 63 -4.21 1.95 -8.34
C ARG A 63 -5.68 1.56 -8.21
N LYS A 64 -6.61 2.47 -8.49
CA LYS A 64 -8.05 2.16 -8.44
C LYS A 64 -8.45 0.97 -9.34
N ASP A 65 -7.67 0.73 -10.39
CA ASP A 65 -7.77 -0.39 -11.33
C ASP A 65 -7.41 -1.77 -10.75
N GLY A 66 -6.72 -1.81 -9.60
CA GLY A 66 -6.20 -3.05 -9.03
C GLY A 66 -7.20 -3.84 -8.18
N HIS A 67 -8.40 -3.32 -7.95
CA HIS A 67 -9.40 -3.93 -7.05
C HIS A 67 -10.17 -5.08 -7.70
N SER A 68 -10.62 -6.03 -6.88
CA SER A 68 -11.43 -7.18 -7.32
C SER A 68 -12.84 -6.77 -7.77
N SER A 69 -13.35 -5.64 -7.27
CA SER A 69 -14.67 -5.10 -7.63
C SER A 69 -15.77 -6.14 -7.47
N ILE A 70 -16.48 -6.52 -8.54
CA ILE A 70 -17.55 -7.52 -8.48
C ILE A 70 -17.02 -8.96 -8.55
N TYR A 71 -15.74 -9.16 -8.85
CA TYR A 71 -15.15 -10.49 -9.08
C TYR A 71 -14.58 -11.14 -7.82
N TYR A 72 -14.78 -10.54 -6.64
CA TYR A 72 -14.20 -10.98 -5.37
C TYR A 72 -14.68 -12.36 -4.89
N MET A 73 -15.83 -12.85 -5.37
CA MET A 73 -16.36 -14.16 -4.97
C MET A 73 -15.67 -15.34 -5.69
N GLY A 74 -14.79 -15.06 -6.66
CA GLY A 74 -14.09 -16.08 -7.43
C GLY A 74 -14.91 -16.68 -8.57
N PRO A 75 -14.28 -17.52 -9.40
CA PRO A 75 -14.86 -17.99 -10.66
C PRO A 75 -16.07 -18.91 -10.49
N GLU A 76 -16.17 -19.66 -9.37
CA GLU A 76 -17.28 -20.60 -9.14
C GLU A 76 -18.60 -19.89 -8.80
N ALA A 77 -18.52 -18.78 -8.05
CA ALA A 77 -19.68 -17.99 -7.68
C ALA A 77 -20.07 -16.95 -8.74
N GLY A 78 -19.11 -16.56 -9.59
CA GLY A 78 -19.29 -15.51 -10.59
C GLY A 78 -19.30 -14.10 -9.97
N PRO A 79 -19.66 -13.08 -10.76
CA PRO A 79 -19.64 -11.70 -10.31
C PRO A 79 -20.76 -11.39 -9.31
N SER A 80 -20.45 -10.58 -8.30
CA SER A 80 -21.43 -9.99 -7.37
C SER A 80 -22.29 -8.92 -8.05
N SER A 81 -23.29 -8.41 -7.32
CA SER A 81 -24.07 -7.26 -7.79
C SER A 81 -23.22 -5.98 -7.81
N LEU A 82 -23.55 -5.06 -8.73
CA LEU A 82 -22.88 -3.74 -8.82
C LEU A 82 -22.99 -2.90 -7.53
N HIS A 83 -23.94 -3.21 -6.66
CA HIS A 83 -24.10 -2.58 -5.35
C HIS A 83 -23.23 -3.20 -4.25
N ARG A 84 -22.54 -4.30 -4.54
CA ARG A 84 -21.63 -5.02 -3.63
C ARG A 84 -20.28 -5.21 -4.31
N GLN A 85 -19.57 -4.11 -4.53
CA GLN A 85 -18.20 -4.15 -5.04
C GLN A 85 -17.22 -4.22 -3.88
N ASP A 86 -16.15 -4.97 -4.06
CA ASP A 86 -14.99 -4.95 -3.19
C ASP A 86 -13.94 -3.98 -3.76
N CYS A 87 -13.84 -2.80 -3.14
CA CYS A 87 -12.84 -1.78 -3.45
C CYS A 87 -11.79 -1.65 -2.34
N SER A 88 -11.63 -2.69 -1.52
CA SER A 88 -10.69 -2.74 -0.40
C SER A 88 -9.60 -3.78 -0.65
N HIS A 89 -9.96 -4.92 -1.25
CA HIS A 89 -9.01 -5.97 -1.61
C HIS A 89 -8.49 -5.80 -3.03
N TRP A 90 -7.38 -6.49 -3.30
CA TRP A 90 -6.64 -6.40 -4.55
C TRP A 90 -6.74 -7.70 -5.33
N CYS A 91 -6.82 -7.60 -6.65
CA CYS A 91 -6.56 -8.72 -7.55
C CYS A 91 -5.13 -9.21 -7.39
N LEU A 92 -4.93 -10.51 -7.61
CA LEU A 92 -3.61 -11.14 -7.79
C LEU A 92 -3.54 -11.79 -9.17
N PRO A 93 -2.47 -11.58 -9.95
CA PRO A 93 -1.35 -10.66 -9.67
C PRO A 93 -1.78 -9.18 -9.66
N GLY A 94 -1.09 -8.32 -8.89
CA GLY A 94 -1.49 -6.92 -8.71
C GLY A 94 -0.68 -6.09 -7.72
N VAL A 95 -1.35 -5.14 -7.08
CA VAL A 95 -0.72 -4.14 -6.18
C VAL A 95 0.10 -4.76 -5.04
N PRO A 96 -0.36 -5.85 -4.38
CA PRO A 96 0.44 -6.50 -3.34
C PRO A 96 1.77 -7.07 -3.84
N ASP A 97 1.89 -7.44 -5.11
CA ASP A 97 3.15 -7.94 -5.68
C ASP A 97 4.21 -6.83 -5.70
N ALA A 98 3.82 -5.61 -6.08
CA ALA A 98 4.72 -4.45 -6.05
C ALA A 98 5.16 -4.10 -4.61
N TRP A 99 4.28 -4.27 -3.61
CA TRP A 99 4.66 -4.12 -2.20
C TRP A 99 5.71 -5.16 -1.79
N ASN A 100 5.54 -6.41 -2.22
CA ASN A 100 6.47 -7.50 -1.94
C ASN A 100 7.83 -7.25 -2.61
N GLU A 101 7.86 -6.74 -3.84
CA GLU A 101 9.10 -6.35 -4.52
C GLU A 101 9.85 -5.24 -3.76
N LEU A 102 9.13 -4.21 -3.31
CA LEU A 102 9.70 -3.13 -2.50
C LEU A 102 10.24 -3.65 -1.17
N LEU A 103 9.46 -4.48 -0.47
CA LEU A 103 9.88 -5.10 0.79
C LEU A 103 11.14 -5.94 0.59
N TYR A 104 11.19 -6.75 -0.46
CA TYR A 104 12.35 -7.56 -0.80
C TYR A 104 13.59 -6.70 -1.06
N ALA A 105 13.46 -5.61 -1.81
CA ALA A 105 14.55 -4.67 -2.06
C ALA A 105 15.06 -4.00 -0.75
N LEU A 106 14.15 -3.65 0.16
CA LEU A 106 14.51 -3.08 1.47
C LEU A 106 15.31 -4.08 2.33
N LEU A 107 14.88 -5.35 2.35
CA LEU A 107 15.58 -6.42 3.08
C LEU A 107 16.98 -6.66 2.51
N LEU A 108 17.12 -6.71 1.19
CA LEU A 108 18.42 -6.83 0.53
C LEU A 108 19.34 -5.64 0.83
N ARG A 109 18.80 -4.42 0.83
CA ARG A 109 19.55 -3.21 1.17
C ARG A 109 20.08 -3.26 2.60
N ARG A 110 19.26 -3.71 3.56
CA ARG A 110 19.70 -3.85 4.97
C ARG A 110 20.78 -4.91 5.12
N GLN A 111 20.65 -6.06 4.46
CA GLN A 111 21.69 -7.09 4.49
C GLN A 111 23.03 -6.56 3.95
N LYS A 112 23.02 -5.82 2.83
CA LYS A 112 24.24 -5.23 2.25
C LYS A 112 24.85 -4.14 3.14
N GLY A 113 24.03 -3.33 3.79
CA GLY A 113 24.48 -2.30 4.74
C GLY A 113 25.00 -2.84 6.07
N ALA A 114 24.64 -4.08 6.44
CA ALA A 114 25.12 -4.79 7.63
C ALA A 114 26.44 -5.55 7.40
N GLN A 115 26.93 -5.59 6.17
CA GLN A 115 28.19 -6.26 5.83
C GLN A 115 29.35 -5.27 6.05
N PRO A 116 30.34 -5.57 6.91
CA PRO A 116 31.54 -4.72 7.02
C PRO A 116 32.23 -4.64 5.65
N PRO A 117 32.94 -3.54 5.33
CA PRO A 117 33.69 -3.47 4.08
C PRO A 117 34.58 -4.70 3.98
N GLY A 118 34.30 -5.54 2.98
CA GLY A 118 35.13 -6.69 2.66
C GLY A 118 36.56 -6.21 2.38
N PRO A 119 37.58 -7.03 2.67
CA PRO A 119 38.96 -6.62 2.41
C PRO A 119 39.09 -6.24 0.94
N LEU A 120 39.57 -5.02 0.69
CA LEU A 120 40.03 -4.59 -0.61
C LEU A 120 41.16 -5.56 -1.01
N LEU A 121 40.91 -6.37 -2.03
CA LEU A 121 41.95 -7.09 -2.75
C LEU A 121 42.78 -6.10 -3.57
#